data_AF-A0A832HMA4-F1
#
_entry.id   AF-A0A832HMA4-F1
#
_cell.length_a   1.000
_cell.length_b   1.000
_cell.length_c   1.000
_cell.angle_alpha   90.00
_cell.angle_beta   90.00
_cell.angle_gamma   90.00
#
_symmetry.space_group_name_H-M   'P 1'
#
loop_
_entity.id
_entity.type
_entity.pdbx_description
1 polymer ?
#
loop_
_entity_poly.entity_id
_entity_poly.type
_entity_poly.pdbx_seq_one_letter_code
_entity_poly.pdbx_strand_id
1 'polypeptide(L)'
;MSEPVTSSVYKADTAKLAQLIASVNSKEGCWGPEELGDVLRHQLAAPLEVGEASTVAEAVSLSPEDERALREIKNLGDLFAHPQPPLALLKLAKDFAKSNHECPNSPLPREVASVIYFGAIVTALLRCGKRITSLDDISLMAGFDWAAGQEWIGPQMRELFLAGRRLLLP
;
A
#
# COMPACT_ATOMS: atom_id res chain seq x y z
N MET A 1 -32.78 -21.42 16.71
CA MET A 1 -31.61 -21.46 17.60
C MET A 1 -30.47 -20.77 16.88
N SER A 2 -30.19 -19.54 17.31
CA SER A 2 -29.18 -18.64 16.76
C SER A 2 -27.75 -19.10 17.11
N GLU A 3 -26.80 -18.66 16.27
CA GLU A 3 -25.38 -19.00 16.24
C GLU A 3 -24.57 -18.70 17.53
N PRO A 4 -23.24 -18.98 17.53
CA PRO A 4 -22.36 -17.87 17.13
C PRO A 4 -21.20 -18.26 16.19
N VAL A 5 -21.11 -17.55 15.07
CA VAL A 5 -19.85 -17.19 14.40
C VAL A 5 -19.12 -16.13 15.24
N THR A 6 -17.87 -16.38 15.63
CA THR A 6 -16.93 -15.32 16.05
C THR A 6 -15.51 -15.70 15.60
N SER A 7 -14.94 -14.93 14.68
CA SER A 7 -13.97 -13.85 14.93
C SER A 7 -12.52 -14.33 14.84
N SER A 8 -11.96 -14.23 13.63
CA SER A 8 -10.51 -14.16 13.43
C SER A 8 -10.22 -12.94 12.58
N VAL A 9 -10.23 -11.77 13.22
CA VAL A 9 -9.80 -10.51 12.61
C VAL A 9 -8.30 -10.37 12.85
N TYR A 10 -7.57 -10.43 11.75
CA TYR A 10 -6.12 -10.30 11.58
C TYR A 10 -5.42 -9.39 12.60
N LYS A 11 -4.64 -10.00 13.51
CA LYS A 11 -3.61 -9.31 14.28
C LYS A 11 -2.30 -9.39 13.48
N ALA A 12 -1.97 -8.35 12.72
CA ALA A 12 -0.68 -8.28 12.05
C ALA A 12 0.43 -8.09 13.10
N ASP A 13 1.32 -9.08 13.18
CA ASP A 13 2.39 -9.16 14.16
C ASP A 13 3.48 -8.11 13.88
N THR A 14 3.68 -7.19 14.81
CA THR A 14 4.65 -6.09 14.72
C THR A 14 6.09 -6.59 14.55
N ALA A 15 6.42 -7.75 15.13
CA ALA A 15 7.73 -8.37 14.97
C ALA A 15 8.00 -8.81 13.52
N LYS A 16 6.94 -9.24 12.82
CA LYS A 16 7.02 -9.63 11.41
C LYS A 16 7.26 -8.42 10.51
N LEU A 17 6.73 -7.25 10.86
CA LEU A 17 7.00 -6.00 10.13
C LEU A 17 8.42 -5.45 10.36
N ALA A 18 8.98 -5.57 11.56
CA ALA A 18 10.39 -5.27 11.79
C ALA A 18 11.29 -6.20 10.96
N GLN A 19 10.90 -7.47 10.81
CA GLN A 19 11.55 -8.39 9.86
C GLN A 19 11.35 -7.97 8.40
N LEU A 20 10.21 -7.36 8.00
CA LEU A 20 10.03 -6.81 6.65
C LEU A 20 11.10 -5.76 6.33
N ILE A 21 11.35 -4.82 7.26
CA ILE A 21 12.38 -3.79 7.09
C ILE A 21 13.79 -4.43 7.05
N ALA A 22 14.03 -5.45 7.86
CA ALA A 22 15.32 -6.14 7.92
C ALA A 22 15.59 -7.05 6.70
N SER A 23 14.56 -7.71 6.15
CA SER A 23 14.69 -8.65 5.03
C SER A 23 14.89 -7.98 3.68
N VAL A 24 14.45 -6.73 3.51
CA VAL A 24 14.80 -5.93 2.32
C VAL A 24 16.31 -5.66 2.24
N ASN A 25 17.04 -5.73 3.36
CA ASN A 25 18.49 -5.58 3.37
C ASN A 25 19.25 -6.89 3.10
N SER A 26 18.56 -8.05 2.98
CA SER A 26 19.20 -9.33 2.72
C SER A 26 19.38 -9.55 1.22
N LYS A 27 20.64 -9.47 0.77
CA LYS A 27 21.10 -9.76 -0.59
C LYS A 27 20.70 -11.16 -1.06
N GLU A 28 19.73 -11.24 -1.96
CA GLU A 28 19.48 -12.31 -2.95
C GLU A 28 18.33 -11.78 -3.86
N GLY A 29 18.53 -11.18 -5.05
CA GLY A 29 19.64 -11.23 -5.99
C GLY A 29 19.18 -11.46 -7.44
N CYS A 30 17.97 -11.07 -7.83
CA CYS A 30 17.47 -11.27 -9.21
C CYS A 30 17.05 -9.98 -9.95
N TRP A 31 16.67 -8.91 -9.24
CA TRP A 31 16.15 -7.69 -9.87
C TRP A 31 17.08 -6.51 -9.65
N GLY A 32 17.53 -5.89 -10.73
CA GLY A 32 18.27 -4.63 -10.70
C GLY A 32 17.37 -3.44 -10.39
N PRO A 33 17.92 -2.29 -9.97
CA PRO A 33 17.15 -1.06 -9.70
C PRO A 33 16.26 -0.64 -10.88
N GLU A 34 16.76 -0.71 -12.10
CA GLU A 34 16.00 -0.35 -13.30
C GLU A 34 14.76 -1.24 -13.47
N GLU A 35 14.93 -2.56 -13.32
CA GLU A 35 13.86 -3.53 -13.44
C GLU A 35 12.82 -3.38 -12.31
N LEU A 36 13.26 -3.09 -11.07
CA LEU A 36 12.35 -2.74 -9.97
C LEU A 36 11.53 -1.48 -10.29
N GLY A 37 12.17 -0.49 -10.91
CA GLY A 37 11.51 0.72 -11.39
C GLY A 37 10.48 0.43 -12.48
N ASP A 38 10.80 -0.43 -13.44
CA ASP A 38 9.87 -0.86 -14.50
C ASP A 38 8.68 -1.62 -13.93
N VAL A 39 8.92 -2.57 -13.02
CA VAL A 39 7.85 -3.32 -12.36
C VAL A 39 6.96 -2.38 -11.55
N LEU A 40 7.53 -1.46 -10.77
CA LEU A 40 6.73 -0.47 -10.04
C LEU A 40 5.91 0.40 -10.99
N ARG A 41 6.51 0.95 -12.06
CA ARG A 41 5.78 1.75 -13.06
C ARG A 41 4.64 0.97 -13.68
N HIS A 42 4.88 -0.30 -14.03
CA HIS A 42 3.86 -1.18 -14.56
C HIS A 42 2.73 -1.38 -13.56
N GLN A 43 3.02 -1.69 -12.29
CA GLN A 43 1.99 -1.86 -11.25
C GLN A 43 1.21 -0.56 -10.98
N LEU A 44 1.87 0.60 -10.99
CA LEU A 44 1.21 1.89 -10.80
C LEU A 44 0.31 2.28 -11.97
N ALA A 45 0.63 1.84 -13.20
CA ALA A 45 -0.15 2.12 -14.40
C ALA A 45 -1.14 0.99 -14.79
N ALA A 46 -1.02 -0.19 -14.16
CA ALA A 46 -1.88 -1.33 -14.44
C ALA A 46 -3.34 -0.99 -14.11
N PRO A 47 -4.29 -1.27 -15.02
CA PRO A 47 -5.70 -1.05 -14.75
C PRO A 47 -6.15 -1.79 -13.49
N LEU A 48 -6.86 -1.10 -12.60
CA LEU A 48 -7.63 -1.76 -11.56
C LEU A 48 -8.81 -2.42 -12.24
N GLU A 49 -8.85 -3.75 -12.20
CA GLU A 49 -9.95 -4.52 -12.75
C GLU A 49 -11.25 -4.06 -12.10
N VAL A 50 -12.19 -3.57 -12.93
CA VAL A 50 -13.47 -3.01 -12.49
C VAL A 50 -14.26 -4.03 -11.66
N GLY A 51 -14.03 -5.33 -11.86
CA GLY A 51 -14.59 -6.40 -11.03
C GLY A 51 -14.14 -6.34 -9.56
N GLU A 52 -12.87 -6.05 -9.28
CA GLU A 52 -12.37 -5.88 -7.92
C GLU A 52 -12.84 -4.56 -7.32
N ALA A 53 -12.85 -3.47 -8.08
CA ALA A 53 -13.35 -2.18 -7.58
C ALA A 53 -14.88 -2.16 -7.36
N SER A 54 -15.65 -2.84 -8.21
CA SER A 54 -17.12 -2.92 -8.15
C SER A 54 -17.60 -3.90 -7.08
N THR A 55 -16.92 -5.04 -6.89
CA THR A 55 -17.22 -5.93 -5.75
C THR A 55 -16.94 -5.25 -4.41
N VAL A 56 -16.00 -4.31 -4.37
CA VAL A 56 -15.69 -3.50 -3.18
C VAL A 56 -16.74 -2.41 -2.97
N ALA A 57 -17.24 -1.82 -4.05
CA ALA A 57 -18.39 -0.92 -4.00
C ALA A 57 -19.67 -1.61 -3.54
N GLU A 58 -19.84 -2.89 -3.87
CA GLU A 58 -20.98 -3.70 -3.46
C GLU A 58 -20.83 -4.25 -2.02
N ALA A 59 -19.60 -4.57 -1.60
CA ALA A 59 -19.32 -5.13 -0.27
C ALA A 59 -19.20 -4.07 0.84
N VAL A 60 -18.94 -2.81 0.49
CA VAL A 60 -18.81 -1.69 1.42
C VAL A 60 -19.88 -0.66 1.05
N SER A 61 -20.74 -0.26 1.99
CA SER A 61 -21.66 0.87 1.75
C SER A 61 -20.86 2.13 1.42
N LEU A 62 -20.73 2.42 0.13
CA LEU A 62 -19.97 3.57 -0.35
C LEU A 62 -20.76 4.86 -0.17
N SER A 63 -20.03 5.93 0.10
CA SER A 63 -20.58 7.27 -0.06
C SER A 63 -20.68 7.63 -1.55
N PRO A 64 -21.58 8.55 -1.95
CA PRO A 64 -21.61 9.09 -3.31
C PRO A 64 -20.26 9.66 -3.76
N GLU A 65 -19.49 10.20 -2.83
CA GLU A 65 -18.13 10.70 -3.05
C GLU A 65 -17.16 9.57 -3.40
N ASP A 66 -17.22 8.43 -2.68
CA ASP A 66 -16.42 7.24 -2.98
C ASP A 66 -16.79 6.66 -4.36
N GLU A 67 -18.07 6.58 -4.69
CA GLU A 67 -18.53 6.12 -6.00
C GLU A 67 -17.98 6.99 -7.13
N ARG A 68 -17.99 8.32 -6.94
CA ARG A 68 -17.41 9.24 -7.92
C ARG A 68 -15.90 9.04 -8.06
N ALA A 69 -15.18 8.96 -6.94
CA ALA A 69 -13.73 8.75 -6.96
C ALA A 69 -13.36 7.42 -7.66
N LEU A 70 -14.12 6.34 -7.44
CA LEU A 70 -13.92 5.06 -8.13
C LEU A 70 -14.11 5.14 -9.65
N ARG A 71 -14.90 6.10 -10.16
CA ARG A 71 -15.00 6.34 -11.61
C ARG A 71 -13.78 7.06 -12.18
N GLU A 72 -13.07 7.83 -11.36
CA GLU A 72 -11.90 8.62 -11.77
C GLU A 72 -10.60 7.80 -11.62
N ILE A 73 -10.51 6.94 -10.61
CA ILE A 73 -9.32 6.12 -10.31
C ILE A 73 -9.28 4.91 -11.25
N LYS A 74 -8.26 4.83 -12.12
CA LYS A 74 -8.09 3.72 -13.08
C LYS A 74 -6.97 2.76 -12.72
N ASN A 75 -6.02 3.18 -11.91
CA ASN A 75 -4.84 2.40 -11.53
C ASN A 75 -4.36 2.80 -10.11
N LEU A 76 -3.34 2.12 -9.58
CA LEU A 76 -2.78 2.45 -8.26
C LEU A 76 -2.12 3.84 -8.22
N GLY A 77 -1.55 4.31 -9.33
CA GLY A 77 -1.00 5.65 -9.46
C GLY A 77 -2.06 6.73 -9.22
N ASP A 78 -3.21 6.60 -9.89
CA ASP A 78 -4.37 7.49 -9.73
C ASP A 78 -4.86 7.44 -8.28
N LEU A 79 -4.94 6.25 -7.68
CA LEU A 79 -5.36 6.07 -6.29
C LEU A 79 -4.46 6.84 -5.32
N PHE A 80 -3.14 6.75 -5.47
CA PHE A 80 -2.18 7.43 -4.59
C PHE A 80 -2.09 8.94 -4.86
N ALA A 81 -2.41 9.37 -6.07
CA ALA A 81 -2.46 10.78 -6.45
C ALA A 81 -3.80 11.47 -6.11
N HIS A 82 -4.88 10.70 -5.92
CA HIS A 82 -6.22 11.24 -5.74
C HIS A 82 -6.31 12.11 -4.46
N PRO A 83 -6.92 13.32 -4.51
CA PRO A 83 -6.99 14.21 -3.35
C PRO A 83 -7.89 13.68 -2.23
N GLN A 84 -8.90 12.88 -2.56
CA GLN A 84 -9.83 12.25 -1.62
C GLN A 84 -10.00 10.76 -1.97
N PRO A 85 -8.97 9.93 -1.78
CA PRO A 85 -8.97 8.54 -2.21
C PRO A 85 -9.93 7.70 -1.35
N PRO A 86 -10.71 6.76 -1.93
CA PRO A 86 -11.55 5.85 -1.16
C PRO A 86 -10.71 5.00 -0.20
N LEU A 87 -11.01 5.10 1.10
CA LEU A 87 -10.23 4.42 2.13
C LEU A 87 -10.27 2.90 1.98
N ALA A 88 -11.40 2.36 1.51
CA ALA A 88 -11.55 0.92 1.23
C ALA A 88 -10.55 0.45 0.18
N LEU A 89 -10.34 1.22 -0.89
CA LEU A 89 -9.42 0.87 -1.97
C LEU A 89 -7.95 0.96 -1.52
N LEU A 90 -7.61 1.91 -0.66
CA LEU A 90 -6.29 1.97 -0.02
C LEU A 90 -6.03 0.75 0.88
N LYS A 91 -7.03 0.27 1.62
CA LYS A 91 -6.88 -0.96 2.42
C LYS A 91 -6.60 -2.16 1.53
N LEU A 92 -7.29 -2.29 0.40
CA LEU A 92 -7.08 -3.37 -0.55
C LEU A 92 -5.71 -3.31 -1.20
N ALA A 93 -5.26 -2.13 -1.64
CA ALA A 93 -3.92 -1.97 -2.18
C ALA A 93 -2.84 -2.40 -1.16
N LYS A 94 -3.02 -2.03 0.11
CA LYS A 94 -2.15 -2.46 1.22
C LYS A 94 -2.21 -3.98 1.42
N ASP A 95 -3.38 -4.59 1.43
CA ASP A 95 -3.56 -6.03 1.68
C ASP A 95 -3.07 -6.89 0.49
N PHE A 96 -3.24 -6.41 -0.75
CA PHE A 96 -2.64 -6.96 -1.97
C PHE A 96 -1.11 -6.97 -1.88
N ALA A 97 -0.53 -5.83 -1.53
CA ALA A 97 0.92 -5.68 -1.39
C ALA A 97 1.47 -6.61 -0.30
N LYS A 98 0.78 -6.67 0.85
CA LYS A 98 1.16 -7.57 1.95
C LYS A 98 1.11 -9.03 1.53
N SER A 99 0.05 -9.46 0.84
CA SER A 99 -0.12 -10.84 0.38
C SER A 99 0.99 -11.26 -0.59
N ASN A 100 1.38 -10.37 -1.51
CA ASN A 100 2.49 -10.62 -2.42
C ASN A 100 3.83 -10.71 -1.70
N HIS A 101 4.05 -9.87 -0.70
CA HIS A 101 5.27 -9.94 0.11
C HIS A 101 5.36 -11.25 0.92
N GLU A 102 4.25 -11.74 1.46
CA GLU A 102 4.22 -12.96 2.29
C GLU A 102 4.32 -14.25 1.47
N CYS A 103 4.09 -14.21 0.16
CA CYS A 103 4.15 -15.37 -0.72
C CYS A 103 5.57 -15.54 -1.33
N PRO A 104 6.31 -16.63 -1.02
CA PRO A 104 7.67 -16.84 -1.55
C PRO A 104 7.76 -16.92 -3.08
N ASN A 105 6.68 -17.35 -3.74
CA ASN A 105 6.59 -17.49 -5.19
C ASN A 105 5.74 -16.37 -5.83
N SER A 106 5.58 -15.23 -5.15
CA SER A 106 4.89 -14.09 -5.74
C SER A 106 5.63 -13.60 -6.99
N PRO A 107 4.91 -13.29 -8.08
CA PRO A 107 5.51 -12.67 -9.26
C PRO A 107 5.95 -11.21 -9.00
N LEU A 108 5.56 -10.61 -7.87
CA LEU A 108 5.90 -9.23 -7.53
C LEU A 108 7.15 -9.20 -6.64
N PRO A 109 8.23 -8.48 -7.03
CA PRO A 109 9.39 -8.29 -6.18
C PRO A 109 9.01 -7.70 -4.83
N ARG A 110 9.64 -8.17 -3.76
CA ARG A 110 9.31 -7.79 -2.37
C ARG A 110 9.47 -6.30 -2.12
N GLU A 111 10.45 -5.68 -2.77
CA GLU A 111 10.73 -4.25 -2.71
C GLU A 111 9.60 -3.44 -3.34
N VAL A 112 9.10 -3.87 -4.50
CA VAL A 112 7.95 -3.21 -5.15
C VAL A 112 6.69 -3.38 -4.31
N ALA A 113 6.45 -4.59 -3.78
CA ALA A 113 5.35 -4.84 -2.86
C ALA A 113 5.44 -3.93 -1.63
N SER A 114 6.62 -3.74 -1.05
CA SER A 114 6.84 -2.85 0.09
C SER A 114 6.55 -1.39 -0.25
N VAL A 115 6.96 -0.91 -1.43
CA VAL A 115 6.64 0.46 -1.88
C VAL A 115 5.13 0.65 -2.04
N ILE A 116 4.39 -0.32 -2.61
CA ILE A 116 2.92 -0.24 -2.73
C ILE A 116 2.26 -0.27 -1.34
N TYR A 117 2.74 -1.13 -0.44
CA TYR A 117 2.26 -1.23 0.94
C TYR A 117 2.38 0.10 1.68
N PHE A 118 3.57 0.70 1.68
CA PHE A 118 3.78 2.00 2.30
C PHE A 118 3.04 3.11 1.57
N GLY A 119 2.95 3.05 0.23
CA GLY A 119 2.22 4.00 -0.62
C GLY A 119 0.74 4.12 -0.23
N ALA A 120 0.09 2.98 -0.01
CA ALA A 120 -1.29 2.95 0.47
C ALA A 120 -1.44 3.55 1.88
N ILE A 121 -0.51 3.23 2.80
CA ILE A 121 -0.55 3.73 4.18
C ILE A 121 -0.31 5.24 4.24
N VAL A 122 0.72 5.74 3.56
CA VAL A 122 1.05 7.16 3.56
C VAL A 122 -0.08 7.99 2.95
N THR A 123 -0.72 7.47 1.90
CA THR A 123 -1.87 8.11 1.27
C THR A 123 -3.06 8.19 2.24
N ALA A 124 -3.36 7.09 2.95
CA ALA A 124 -4.43 7.07 3.96
C ALA A 124 -4.18 8.07 5.11
N LEU A 125 -2.92 8.19 5.55
CA LEU A 125 -2.54 9.16 6.57
C LEU A 125 -2.68 10.61 6.09
N LEU A 126 -2.11 10.93 4.92
CA LEU A 126 -2.08 12.30 4.39
C LEU A 126 -3.43 12.80 3.89
N ARG A 127 -4.23 11.95 3.24
CA ARG A 127 -5.45 12.37 2.54
C ARG A 127 -6.71 12.07 3.33
N CYS A 128 -6.72 11.00 4.12
CA CYS A 128 -7.90 10.58 4.89
C CYS A 128 -7.75 10.85 6.39
N GLY A 129 -6.53 11.13 6.89
CA GLY A 129 -6.26 11.22 8.33
C GLY A 129 -6.53 9.89 9.05
N LYS A 130 -6.43 8.75 8.35
CA LYS A 130 -6.73 7.42 8.88
C LYS A 130 -5.51 6.53 8.87
N ARG A 131 -5.24 5.89 10.02
CA ARG A 131 -4.23 4.83 10.13
C ARG A 131 -4.85 3.48 9.77
N ILE A 132 -4.35 2.83 8.71
CA ILE A 132 -4.83 1.53 8.20
C ILE A 132 -3.87 0.36 8.49
N THR A 133 -2.92 0.58 9.40
CA THR A 133 -1.86 -0.36 9.81
C THR A 133 -1.71 -0.35 11.33
N SER A 134 -1.15 -1.43 11.89
CA SER A 134 -0.77 -1.53 13.30
C SER A 134 0.64 -1.02 13.59
N LEU A 135 1.39 -0.60 12.56
CA LEU A 135 2.72 -0.01 12.74
C LEU A 135 2.67 1.27 13.57
N ASP A 136 3.66 1.42 14.44
CA ASP A 136 3.93 2.66 15.15
C ASP A 136 4.60 3.69 14.22
N ASP A 137 4.65 4.94 14.70
CA ASP A 137 5.16 6.05 13.90
C ASP A 137 6.65 5.90 13.60
N ILE A 138 7.43 5.29 14.50
CA ILE A 138 8.85 5.01 14.28
C ILE A 138 9.04 4.05 13.10
N SER A 139 8.31 2.94 13.08
CA SER A 139 8.38 1.96 11.99
C SER A 139 7.88 2.55 10.67
N LEU A 140 6.85 3.41 10.72
CA LEU A 140 6.35 4.11 9.54
C LEU A 140 7.35 5.10 8.98
N MET A 141 7.99 5.90 9.85
CA MET A 141 9.05 6.82 9.44
C MET A 141 10.19 6.06 8.76
N ALA A 142 10.66 4.97 9.36
CA ALA A 142 11.71 4.13 8.78
C ALA A 142 11.29 3.53 7.41
N GLY A 143 10.04 3.07 7.29
CA GLY A 143 9.49 2.57 6.03
C GLY A 143 9.39 3.64 4.94
N PHE A 144 8.95 4.86 5.29
CA PHE A 144 8.89 5.99 4.36
C PHE A 144 10.27 6.48 3.95
N ASP A 145 11.22 6.54 4.88
CA ASP A 145 12.61 6.91 4.59
C ASP A 145 13.26 5.87 3.66
N TRP A 146 13.08 4.57 3.93
CA TRP A 146 13.54 3.50 3.07
C TRP A 146 12.93 3.60 1.68
N ALA A 147 11.60 3.78 1.60
CA ALA A 147 10.89 3.85 0.33
C ALA A 147 11.34 5.07 -0.46
N ALA A 148 11.47 6.25 0.15
CA ALA A 148 11.92 7.49 -0.48
C ALA A 148 13.39 7.44 -0.96
N GLY A 149 14.23 6.66 -0.26
CA GLY A 149 15.64 6.46 -0.56
C GLY A 149 15.93 5.53 -1.74
N GLN A 150 14.93 4.83 -2.26
CA GLN A 150 15.09 3.99 -3.44
C GLN A 150 15.36 4.85 -4.69
N GLU A 151 16.42 4.57 -5.43
CA GLU A 151 16.80 5.35 -6.63
C GLU A 151 15.78 5.19 -7.77
N TRP A 152 15.14 4.03 -7.84
CA TRP A 152 14.23 3.60 -8.91
C TRP A 152 12.79 4.08 -8.76
N ILE A 153 12.43 4.73 -7.64
CA ILE A 153 11.09 5.31 -7.48
C ILE A 153 11.00 6.66 -8.21
N GLY A 154 9.85 6.91 -8.81
CA GLY A 154 9.54 8.19 -9.45
C GLY A 154 9.44 9.35 -8.46
N PRO A 155 9.60 10.60 -8.92
CA PRO A 155 9.59 11.79 -8.08
C PRO A 155 8.29 11.99 -7.31
N GLN A 156 7.13 11.64 -7.90
CA GLN A 156 5.83 11.78 -7.26
C GLN A 156 5.69 10.86 -6.04
N MET A 157 6.06 9.58 -6.18
CA MET A 157 6.06 8.62 -5.06
C MET A 157 7.06 9.03 -3.99
N ARG A 158 8.25 9.51 -4.39
CA ARG A 158 9.26 10.01 -3.44
C ARG A 158 8.70 11.16 -2.59
N GLU A 159 8.07 12.15 -3.22
CA GLU A 159 7.47 13.28 -2.50
C GLU A 159 6.33 12.84 -1.59
N LEU A 160 5.53 11.87 -2.02
CA LEU A 160 4.47 11.29 -1.19
C LEU A 160 5.04 10.70 0.12
N PHE A 161 6.12 9.93 0.05
CA PHE A 161 6.78 9.38 1.24
C PHE A 161 7.42 10.45 2.12
N LEU A 162 8.09 11.43 1.53
CA LEU A 162 8.69 12.54 2.28
C LEU A 162 7.61 13.39 2.98
N ALA A 163 6.44 13.59 2.35
CA ALA A 163 5.31 14.26 2.98
C ALA A 163 4.77 13.45 4.17
N GLY A 164 4.62 12.14 4.02
CA GLY A 164 4.26 11.24 5.11
C GLY A 164 5.24 11.28 6.26
N ARG A 165 6.54 11.29 5.94
CA ARG A 165 7.62 11.37 6.91
C ARG A 165 7.56 12.64 7.75
N ARG A 166 7.20 13.77 7.14
CA ARG A 166 7.01 15.06 7.83
C ARG A 166 5.78 15.08 8.72
N LEU A 167 4.70 14.42 8.32
CA LEU A 167 3.46 14.32 9.12
C LEU A 167 3.69 13.62 10.46
N LEU A 168 4.62 12.66 10.52
CA LEU A 168 4.91 11.86 11.70
C LEU A 168 6.04 12.44 12.58
N LEU A 169 6.59 13.60 12.22
CA LEU A 169 7.53 14.30 13.09
C LEU A 169 6.78 14.86 14.31
N PRO A 170 7.37 14.75 15.52
CA PRO A 170 6.80 15.30 16.74
C PRO A 170 6.76 16.83 16.77
#